data_AF-A0A533USB4-F1
#
_entry.id   AF-A0A533USB4-F1
#
_cell.length_a   1.000
_cell.length_b   1.000
_cell.length_c   1.000
_cell.angle_alpha   90.00
_cell.angle_beta   90.00
_cell.angle_gamma   90.00
#
_symmetry.space_group_name_H-M   'P 1'
#
loop_
_entity.id
_entity.type
_entity.pdbx_description
1 polymer ?
#
loop_
_entity_poly.entity_id
_entity_poly.type
_entity_poly.pdbx_seq_one_letter_code
_entity_poly.pdbx_strand_id
1 'polypeptide(L)'
;MNGFDSLIAKSLALTISENLGEMELKRIEQRLFERYGLNLTEAIEDFPKLDEVLKEYFGNNAAQRLEKQFLQAVISLQGQKIQDLEWISIENRHLATEILSAFGDEDKKNILNAALGQGIVISDILDICKIPQTSGYRKVNSLIDNGLLISDGTITLHDGKSC
;
A
#
# COMPACT_ATOMS: atom_id res chain seq x y z
N MET A 1 -8.99 0.90 6.36
CA MET A 1 -7.62 0.59 5.92
C MET A 1 -6.76 1.81 6.20
N ASN A 2 -5.56 1.62 6.73
CA ASN A 2 -4.60 2.71 6.93
C ASN A 2 -3.87 2.94 5.60
N GLY A 3 -3.84 4.19 5.11
CA GLY A 3 -3.34 4.50 3.76
C GLY A 3 -1.90 4.12 3.52
N PHE A 4 -1.08 4.30 4.55
CA PHE A 4 0.33 3.97 4.49
C PHE A 4 0.56 2.47 4.30
N ASP A 5 -0.23 1.63 4.98
CA ASP A 5 -0.10 0.18 4.90
C ASP A 5 -0.41 -0.32 3.49
N SER A 6 -1.45 0.24 2.85
CA SER A 6 -1.79 -0.06 1.45
C SER A 6 -0.70 0.38 0.46
N LEU A 7 -0.11 1.56 0.68
CA LEU A 7 0.98 2.10 -0.15
C LEU A 7 2.21 1.19 -0.15
N ILE A 8 2.59 0.64 1.02
CA ILE A 8 3.78 -0.21 1.14
C ILE A 8 3.51 -1.69 0.89
N ALA A 9 2.24 -2.13 0.93
CA ALA A 9 1.88 -3.56 0.93
C ALA A 9 2.48 -4.33 -0.25
N LYS A 10 2.35 -3.81 -1.48
CA LYS A 10 2.91 -4.47 -2.68
C LYS A 10 4.42 -4.60 -2.62
N SER A 11 5.13 -3.53 -2.29
CA SER A 11 6.58 -3.53 -2.19
C SER A 11 7.08 -4.43 -1.07
N LEU A 12 6.35 -4.50 0.04
CA LEU A 12 6.66 -5.40 1.15
C LEU A 12 6.39 -6.86 0.77
N ALA A 13 5.29 -7.16 0.08
CA ALA A 13 4.99 -8.50 -0.41
C ALA A 13 6.07 -9.02 -1.36
N LEU A 14 6.53 -8.18 -2.29
CA LEU A 14 7.65 -8.50 -3.19
C LEU A 14 8.94 -8.75 -2.41
N THR A 15 9.25 -7.87 -1.45
CA THR A 15 10.44 -8.00 -0.59
C THR A 15 10.41 -9.30 0.22
N ILE A 16 9.27 -9.62 0.83
CA ILE A 16 9.06 -10.87 1.58
C ILE A 16 9.25 -12.08 0.66
N SER A 17 8.66 -12.05 -0.54
CA SER A 17 8.77 -13.13 -1.52
C SER A 17 10.19 -13.33 -2.05
N GLU A 18 10.99 -12.28 -2.17
CA GLU A 18 12.39 -12.36 -2.58
C GLU A 18 13.31 -12.85 -1.46
N ASN A 19 13.02 -12.49 -0.21
CA ASN A 19 13.83 -12.87 0.95
C ASN A 19 13.48 -14.29 1.46
N LEU A 20 12.21 -14.69 1.34
CA LEU A 20 11.74 -16.03 1.69
C LEU A 20 11.77 -16.89 0.43
N GLY A 21 12.59 -17.94 0.42
CA GLY A 21 12.59 -18.88 -0.71
C GLY A 21 11.20 -19.47 -0.99
N GLU A 22 10.93 -19.87 -2.24
CA GLU A 22 9.59 -20.28 -2.70
C GLU A 22 8.87 -21.30 -1.80
N MET A 23 9.60 -22.26 -1.21
CA MET A 23 9.00 -23.26 -0.32
C MET A 23 8.50 -22.66 0.99
N GLU A 24 9.25 -21.74 1.58
CA GLU A 24 8.89 -21.11 2.85
C GLU A 24 7.74 -20.12 2.63
N LEU A 25 7.76 -19.39 1.52
CA LEU A 25 6.67 -18.50 1.13
C LEU A 25 5.35 -19.27 1.00
N LYS A 26 5.34 -20.38 0.26
CA LYS A 26 4.14 -21.22 0.10
C LYS A 26 3.60 -21.76 1.42
N ARG A 27 4.48 -22.12 2.36
CA ARG A 27 4.08 -22.59 3.70
C ARG A 27 3.40 -21.49 4.49
N ILE A 28 3.95 -20.28 4.45
CA ILE A 28 3.38 -19.12 5.14
C ILE A 28 2.04 -18.71 4.51
N GLU A 29 1.95 -18.64 3.19
CA GLU A 29 0.70 -18.36 2.47
C GLU A 29 -0.39 -19.38 2.80
N GLN A 30 -0.04 -20.67 2.77
CA GLN A 30 -0.96 -21.73 3.15
C GLN A 30 -1.45 -21.54 4.59
N ARG A 31 -0.55 -21.19 5.52
CA ARG A 31 -0.91 -21.01 6.92
C ARG A 31 -1.78 -19.79 7.18
N LEU A 32 -1.49 -18.67 6.51
CA LEU A 32 -2.29 -17.46 6.54
C LEU A 32 -3.71 -17.74 6.04
N PHE A 33 -3.83 -18.50 4.95
CA PHE A 33 -5.12 -18.90 4.40
C PHE A 33 -5.87 -19.84 5.35
N GLU A 34 -5.22 -20.88 5.88
CA GLU A 34 -5.85 -21.84 6.80
C GLU A 34 -6.39 -21.18 8.08
N ARG A 35 -5.65 -20.21 8.62
CA ARG A 35 -5.96 -19.62 9.93
C ARG A 35 -6.85 -18.38 9.83
N TYR A 36 -6.66 -17.58 8.79
CA TYR A 36 -7.30 -16.26 8.66
C TYR A 36 -8.06 -16.07 7.34
N GLY A 37 -7.92 -16.99 6.38
CA GLY A 37 -8.50 -16.85 5.04
C GLY A 37 -7.85 -15.74 4.20
N LEU A 38 -6.63 -15.32 4.57
CA LEU A 38 -5.95 -14.18 3.95
C LEU A 38 -4.83 -14.64 3.01
N ASN A 39 -4.63 -13.91 1.93
CA ASN A 39 -3.40 -13.97 1.14
C ASN A 39 -2.30 -13.07 1.75
N LEU A 40 -1.08 -13.15 1.22
CA LEU A 40 0.07 -12.41 1.77
C LEU A 40 -0.13 -10.89 1.77
N THR A 41 -0.70 -10.32 0.70
CA THR A 41 -0.94 -8.87 0.60
C THR A 41 -1.93 -8.41 1.66
N GLU A 42 -3.03 -9.14 1.84
CA GLU A 42 -4.03 -8.85 2.89
C GLU A 42 -3.45 -9.02 4.30
N ALA A 43 -2.57 -10.01 4.50
CA ALA A 43 -1.89 -10.21 5.77
C ALA A 43 -0.88 -9.11 6.08
N ILE A 44 -0.31 -8.45 5.07
CA ILE A 44 0.56 -7.28 5.26
C ILE A 44 -0.26 -6.07 5.71
N GLU A 45 -1.46 -5.88 5.15
CA GLU A 45 -2.40 -4.84 5.60
C GLU A 45 -2.90 -5.09 7.03
N ASP A 46 -2.88 -6.35 7.48
CA ASP A 46 -3.15 -6.77 8.87
C ASP A 46 -1.90 -7.40 9.51
N PHE A 47 -0.85 -6.58 9.62
CA PHE A 47 0.48 -7.00 10.06
C PHE A 47 0.53 -7.88 11.33
N PRO A 48 -0.31 -7.67 12.37
CA PRO A 48 -0.36 -8.57 13.52
C PRO A 48 -0.64 -10.04 13.16
N LYS A 49 -1.49 -10.31 12.17
CA LYS A 49 -1.78 -11.68 11.72
C LYS A 49 -0.59 -12.31 11.00
N LEU A 50 0.15 -11.52 10.23
CA LEU A 50 1.40 -11.95 9.59
C LEU A 50 2.47 -12.27 10.65
N ASP A 51 2.68 -11.39 11.63
CA ASP A 51 3.61 -11.56 12.74
C ASP A 51 3.34 -12.87 13.51
N GLU A 52 2.08 -13.18 13.82
CA GLU A 52 1.73 -14.43 14.48
C GLU A 52 2.15 -15.68 13.68
N VAL A 53 1.96 -15.68 12.36
CA VAL A 53 2.37 -16.80 11.50
C VAL A 53 3.89 -16.88 11.38
N LEU A 54 4.58 -15.74 11.26
CA LEU A 54 6.04 -15.70 11.23
C LEU A 54 6.64 -16.24 12.55
N LYS A 55 6.06 -15.88 13.69
CA LYS A 55 6.46 -16.39 15.01
C LYS A 55 6.23 -17.89 15.15
N GLU A 56 5.18 -18.45 14.55
CA GLU A 56 4.90 -19.89 14.56
C GLU A 56 6.03 -20.69 13.89
N TYR A 57 6.55 -20.21 12.76
CA TYR A 57 7.58 -20.92 11.99
C TYR A 57 9.02 -20.61 12.43
N PHE A 58 9.32 -19.34 12.71
CA PHE A 58 10.69 -18.89 12.97
C PHE A 58 10.98 -18.64 14.45
N GLY A 59 9.95 -18.59 15.30
CA GLY A 59 10.06 -18.19 16.70
C GLY A 59 10.22 -16.67 16.87
N ASN A 60 9.93 -16.17 18.08
CA ASN A 60 9.82 -14.74 18.39
C ASN A 60 11.03 -13.90 17.94
N ASN A 61 12.25 -14.35 18.27
CA ASN A 61 13.44 -13.55 18.02
C ASN A 61 13.83 -13.49 16.53
N ALA A 62 13.55 -14.55 15.76
CA ALA A 62 13.88 -14.57 14.34
C ALA A 62 12.82 -13.86 13.51
N ALA A 63 11.53 -14.02 13.85
CA ALA A 63 10.42 -13.30 13.23
C ALA A 63 10.62 -11.79 13.32
N GLN A 64 10.91 -11.24 14.51
CA GLN A 64 11.18 -9.81 14.67
C GLN A 64 12.36 -9.30 13.82
N ARG A 65 13.41 -10.11 13.65
CA ARG A 65 14.55 -9.72 12.80
C ARG A 65 14.16 -9.70 11.33
N LEU A 66 13.39 -10.69 10.89
CA LEU A 66 12.88 -10.77 9.53
C LEU A 66 11.95 -9.60 9.22
N GLU A 67 10.99 -9.32 10.09
CA GLU A 67 10.09 -8.16 9.97
C GLU A 67 10.85 -6.85 9.83
N LYS A 68 11.83 -6.64 10.72
CA LYS A 68 12.68 -5.44 10.65
C LYS A 68 13.46 -5.39 9.34
N GLN A 69 14.01 -6.51 8.87
CA GLN A 69 14.72 -6.58 7.60
C GLN A 69 13.80 -6.27 6.41
N PHE A 70 12.58 -6.81 6.39
CA PHE A 70 11.60 -6.55 5.33
C PHE A 70 11.20 -5.08 5.30
N LEU A 71 10.88 -4.50 6.46
CA LEU A 71 10.52 -3.09 6.56
C LEU A 71 11.69 -2.17 6.15
N GLN A 72 12.91 -2.43 6.64
CA GLN A 72 14.10 -1.63 6.31
C GLN A 72 14.47 -1.66 4.82
N ALA A 73 14.10 -2.71 4.10
CA ALA A 73 14.28 -2.78 2.66
C ALA A 73 13.25 -1.94 1.87
N VAL A 74 12.13 -1.57 2.51
CA VAL A 74 11.09 -0.74 1.90
C VAL A 74 11.19 0.72 2.32
N ILE A 75 11.29 0.96 3.62
CA ILE A 75 11.32 2.28 4.25
C ILE A 75 12.35 2.31 5.39
N SER A 76 13.01 3.44 5.56
CA SER A 76 13.85 3.69 6.74
C SER A 76 13.46 5.00 7.41
N LEU A 77 13.28 4.96 8.73
CA LEU A 77 13.13 6.19 9.51
C LEU A 77 14.53 6.75 9.76
N GLN A 78 14.76 7.97 9.31
CA GLN A 78 15.98 8.71 9.53
C GLN A 78 15.69 9.96 10.35
N GLY A 79 16.64 10.37 11.19
CA GLY A 79 16.50 11.58 11.97
C GLY A 79 17.84 12.15 12.40
N GLN A 80 17.92 13.47 12.44
CA GLN A 80 19.02 14.19 13.08
C GLN A 80 18.57 14.70 14.44
N LYS A 81 19.19 14.21 15.52
CA LYS A 81 18.98 14.69 16.90
C LYS A 81 19.27 16.19 17.10
N ILE A 82 19.87 16.85 16.11
CA ILE A 82 20.31 18.25 16.21
C ILE A 82 19.17 19.22 15.85
N GLN A 83 18.15 18.80 15.09
CA GLN A 83 17.11 19.71 14.57
C GLN A 83 15.67 19.18 14.69
N ASP A 84 15.43 18.06 15.40
CA ASP A 84 14.11 17.40 15.47
C ASP A 84 13.46 17.15 14.10
N LEU A 85 14.29 17.00 13.06
CA LEU A 85 13.83 16.61 11.74
C LEU A 85 13.86 15.10 11.66
N GLU A 86 12.67 14.50 11.68
CA GLU A 86 12.44 13.10 11.32
C GLU A 86 11.98 13.05 9.86
N TRP A 87 12.60 12.20 9.04
CA TRP A 87 12.17 11.94 7.68
C TRP A 87 12.11 10.44 7.42
N ILE A 88 11.22 10.06 6.52
CA ILE A 88 11.11 8.68 6.03
C ILE A 88 11.83 8.63 4.69
N SER A 89 12.80 7.73 4.57
CA SER A 89 13.45 7.40 3.32
C SER A 89 12.75 6.21 2.68
N ILE A 90 12.46 6.30 1.38
CA ILE A 90 11.92 5.20 0.58
C ILE A 90 13.10 4.48 -0.04
N GLU A 91 13.41 3.29 0.47
CA GLU A 91 14.56 2.50 0.04
C GLU A 91 14.21 1.60 -1.16
N ASN A 92 12.94 1.19 -1.26
CA ASN A 92 12.49 0.31 -2.33
C ASN A 92 12.31 1.08 -3.65
N ARG A 93 13.12 0.71 -4.65
CA ARG A 93 13.11 1.32 -5.99
C ARG A 93 11.76 1.20 -6.68
N HIS A 94 11.04 0.09 -6.49
CA HIS A 94 9.72 -0.09 -7.10
C HIS A 94 8.72 0.92 -6.54
N LEU A 95 8.65 1.06 -5.21
CA LEU A 95 7.81 2.05 -4.54
C LEU A 95 8.14 3.48 -4.97
N ALA A 96 9.43 3.83 -4.99
CA ALA A 96 9.88 5.14 -5.46
C ALA A 96 9.47 5.39 -6.92
N THR A 97 9.58 4.38 -7.79
CA THR A 97 9.18 4.49 -9.20
C THR A 97 7.69 4.66 -9.35
N GLU A 98 6.86 3.93 -8.60
CA GLU A 98 5.39 4.06 -8.63
C GLU A 98 4.97 5.48 -8.21
N ILE A 99 5.54 6.00 -7.11
CA ILE A 99 5.27 7.36 -6.64
C ILE A 99 5.68 8.39 -7.68
N LEU A 100 6.93 8.34 -8.16
CA LEU A 100 7.45 9.31 -9.13
C LEU A 100 6.70 9.24 -10.46
N SER A 101 6.31 8.04 -10.91
CA SER A 101 5.54 7.85 -12.14
C SER A 101 4.12 8.40 -12.01
N ALA A 102 3.50 8.28 -10.84
CA ALA A 102 2.19 8.87 -10.58
C ALA A 102 2.24 10.41 -10.64
N PHE A 103 3.27 11.03 -10.05
CA PHE A 103 3.48 12.48 -10.13
C PHE A 103 4.00 12.96 -11.49
N GLY A 104 4.60 12.09 -12.29
CA GLY A 104 5.02 12.37 -13.67
C GLY A 104 3.88 12.33 -14.69
N ASP A 105 2.75 11.71 -14.37
CA ASP A 105 1.53 11.72 -15.19
C ASP A 105 0.65 12.91 -14.78
N GLU A 106 0.43 13.83 -15.71
CA GLU A 106 -0.26 15.10 -15.44
C GLU A 106 -1.68 14.90 -14.87
N ASP A 107 -2.43 13.95 -15.40
CA ASP A 107 -3.79 13.65 -14.95
C ASP A 107 -3.77 13.04 -13.55
N LYS A 108 -2.87 12.08 -13.28
CA LYS A 108 -2.72 11.46 -11.95
C LYS A 108 -2.29 12.47 -10.91
N LYS A 109 -1.34 13.35 -11.24
CA LYS A 109 -0.90 14.45 -10.38
C LYS A 109 -2.07 15.40 -10.06
N ASN A 110 -2.88 15.75 -11.05
CA ASN A 110 -4.06 16.61 -10.85
C ASN A 110 -5.12 15.95 -9.96
N ILE A 111 -5.38 14.65 -10.17
CA ILE A 111 -6.26 13.84 -9.32
C ILE A 111 -5.77 13.85 -7.87
N LEU A 112 -4.48 13.57 -7.64
CA LEU A 112 -3.88 13.54 -6.30
C LEU A 112 -3.99 14.89 -5.60
N ASN A 113 -3.71 15.98 -6.32
CA ASN A 113 -3.83 17.34 -5.77
C ASN A 113 -5.29 17.71 -5.45
N ALA A 114 -6.25 17.28 -6.27
CA ALA A 114 -7.66 17.55 -6.03
C ALA A 114 -8.15 16.86 -4.75
N ALA A 115 -7.77 15.59 -4.55
CA ALA A 115 -8.17 14.77 -3.40
C ALA A 115 -7.31 15.00 -2.14
N LEU A 116 -6.32 15.90 -2.17
CA LEU A 116 -5.40 16.09 -1.06
C LEU A 116 -6.13 16.65 0.17
N GLY A 117 -6.17 15.86 1.24
CA GLY A 117 -6.74 16.26 2.54
C GLY A 117 -8.28 16.25 2.61
N GLN A 118 -8.97 15.73 1.59
CA GLN A 118 -10.43 15.66 1.57
C GLN A 118 -10.95 14.45 0.78
N GLY A 119 -12.06 13.87 1.23
CA GLY A 119 -12.78 12.85 0.47
C GLY A 119 -13.60 13.49 -0.65
N ILE A 120 -13.44 12.99 -1.88
CA ILE A 120 -14.16 13.49 -3.07
C ILE A 120 -14.65 12.30 -3.89
N VAL A 121 -15.86 12.40 -4.42
CA VAL A 121 -16.41 11.40 -5.32
C VAL A 121 -15.64 11.40 -6.64
N ILE A 122 -15.44 10.20 -7.21
CA ILE A 122 -14.67 10.05 -8.45
C ILE A 122 -15.22 10.95 -9.57
N SER A 123 -16.55 11.06 -9.74
CA SER A 123 -17.17 11.95 -10.73
C SER A 123 -16.68 13.39 -10.61
N ASP A 124 -16.66 13.92 -9.39
CA ASP A 124 -16.33 15.31 -9.12
C ASP A 124 -14.84 15.56 -9.35
N ILE A 125 -13.98 14.58 -9.01
CA ILE A 125 -12.55 14.62 -9.34
C ILE A 125 -12.36 14.77 -10.86
N LEU A 126 -13.10 13.98 -11.66
CA LEU A 126 -12.97 14.02 -13.12
C LEU A 126 -13.45 15.35 -13.70
N ASP A 127 -14.51 15.93 -13.13
CA ASP A 127 -15.03 17.24 -13.53
C ASP A 127 -14.06 18.38 -13.18
N ILE A 128 -13.52 18.38 -11.95
CA ILE A 128 -12.52 19.36 -11.48
C ILE A 128 -11.26 19.30 -12.35
N CYS A 129 -10.78 18.09 -12.62
CA CYS A 129 -9.55 17.87 -13.38
C CYS A 129 -9.76 17.95 -14.90
N LYS A 130 -11.01 18.01 -15.37
CA LYS A 130 -11.39 18.00 -16.79
C LYS A 130 -10.85 16.78 -17.55
N ILE A 131 -10.91 15.61 -16.92
CA ILE A 131 -10.40 14.35 -17.48
C ILE A 131 -11.57 13.56 -18.08
N PRO A 132 -11.46 13.00 -19.30
CA PRO A 132 -12.51 12.16 -19.86
C PRO A 132 -12.83 10.95 -18.98
N GLN A 133 -14.11 10.59 -18.89
CA GLN A 133 -14.62 9.61 -17.93
C GLN A 133 -13.86 8.27 -17.95
N THR A 134 -13.78 7.60 -19.10
CA THR A 134 -13.15 6.27 -19.20
C THR A 134 -11.67 6.28 -18.78
N SER A 135 -10.90 7.27 -19.22
CA SER A 135 -9.49 7.41 -18.83
C SER A 135 -9.32 7.82 -17.37
N GLY A 136 -10.22 8.67 -16.88
CA GLY A 136 -10.23 9.18 -15.52
C GLY A 136 -10.43 8.07 -14.50
N TYR A 137 -11.50 7.28 -14.64
CA TYR A 137 -11.75 6.13 -13.76
C TYR A 137 -10.60 5.14 -13.74
N ARG A 138 -9.99 4.84 -14.90
CA ARG A 138 -8.82 3.95 -14.96
C ARG A 138 -7.63 4.51 -14.18
N LYS A 139 -7.39 5.82 -14.24
CA LYS A 139 -6.29 6.47 -13.51
C LYS A 139 -6.57 6.51 -12.02
N VAL A 140 -7.79 6.83 -11.60
CA VAL A 140 -8.20 6.80 -10.19
C VAL A 140 -8.04 5.39 -9.62
N ASN A 141 -8.55 4.36 -10.30
CA ASN A 141 -8.38 2.98 -9.87
C ASN A 141 -6.91 2.58 -9.78
N SER A 142 -6.07 2.96 -10.76
CA SER A 142 -4.63 2.72 -10.69
C SER A 142 -3.96 3.40 -9.48
N LEU A 143 -4.45 4.55 -9.04
CA LEU A 143 -3.93 5.24 -7.85
C LEU A 143 -4.40 4.53 -6.57
N ILE A 144 -5.65 4.05 -6.53
CA ILE A 144 -6.20 3.25 -5.42
C ILE A 144 -5.45 1.93 -5.30
N ASP A 145 -5.29 1.20 -6.41
CA ASP A 145 -4.61 -0.08 -6.45
C ASP A 145 -3.16 0.02 -5.96
N ASN A 146 -2.53 1.19 -6.10
CA ASN A 146 -1.16 1.45 -5.68
C ASN A 146 -1.07 2.15 -4.30
N GLY A 147 -2.19 2.28 -3.57
CA GLY A 147 -2.23 2.88 -2.24
C GLY A 147 -1.93 4.38 -2.21
N LEU A 148 -1.96 5.06 -3.36
CA LEU A 148 -1.79 6.51 -3.47
C LEU A 148 -3.11 7.26 -3.25
N LEU A 149 -4.24 6.57 -3.40
CA LEU A 149 -5.56 6.99 -2.96
C LEU A 149 -6.18 5.86 -2.14
N ILE A 150 -7.11 6.22 -1.25
CA ILE A 150 -7.85 5.26 -0.43
C ILE A 150 -9.33 5.55 -0.66
N SER A 151 -10.13 4.50 -0.83
CA SER A 151 -11.58 4.62 -0.82
C SER A 151 -12.09 4.78 0.61
N ASP A 152 -12.85 5.85 0.86
CA ASP A 152 -13.48 6.11 2.15
C ASP A 152 -15.00 6.00 2.04
N GLY A 153 -15.48 4.76 2.02
CA GLY A 153 -16.90 4.42 1.88
C GLY A 153 -17.41 4.46 0.43
N THR A 154 -18.74 4.33 0.29
CA THR A 154 -19.45 4.45 -0.99
C THR A 154 -20.65 5.37 -0.82
N ILE A 155 -20.91 6.19 -1.83
CA ILE A 155 -22.13 7.01 -1.90
C ILE A 155 -23.04 6.39 -2.94
N THR A 156 -24.29 6.13 -2.56
CA THR A 156 -25.29 5.68 -3.51
C THR A 156 -25.83 6.90 -4.24
N LEU A 157 -25.55 7.00 -5.54
CA LEU A 157 -26.09 8.05 -6.39
C LEU A 157 -27.59 7.82 -6.61
N HIS A 158 -28.32 8.87 -6.96
CA HIS A 158 -29.78 8.84 -7.18
C HIS A 158 -30.23 7.83 -8.27
N ASP A 159 -29.32 7.31 -9.10
CA ASP A 159 -29.58 6.29 -10.12
C ASP A 159 -29.39 4.83 -9.63
N GLY A 160 -29.11 4.64 -8.33
CA GLY A 160 -28.92 3.33 -7.71
C GLY A 160 -27.52 2.74 -7.88
N LYS A 161 -26.58 3.46 -8.51
CA LYS A 161 -25.17 3.05 -8.59
C LYS A 161 -24.41 3.48 -7.34
N SER A 162 -23.54 2.60 -6.87
CA SER A 162 -22.60 2.90 -5.77
C SER A 162 -21.28 3.37 -6.38
N CYS A 163 -20.78 4.51 -5.91
CA CYS A 163 -19.47 5.08 -6.27
C CYS A 163 -18.62 5.28 -5.02
#